data_AF-A0A8K1DDE1-F1
#
_entry.id   AF-A0A8K1DDE1-F1
#
_cell.length_a   1.000
_cell.length_b   1.000
_cell.length_c   1.000
_cell.angle_alpha   90.00
_cell.angle_beta   90.00
_cell.angle_gamma   90.00
#
_symmetry.space_group_name_H-M   'P 1'
#
loop_
_entity.id
_entity.type
_entity.pdbx_description
1 polymer ?
#
loop_
_entity_poly.entity_id
_entity_poly.type
_entity_poly.pdbx_seq_one_letter_code
_entity_poly.pdbx_strand_id
1 'polypeptide(L)'
;MKKDVVFIVKTVLVFCALSAAFSLVGMLLPEKGPLSNPSGGLNIHEIGGHILWGLVAGAAFLSARYAIITGLFAVLIDSDHLIALLHVDALTRMSHSFAFGAIAVVVLMTVFGRKDYRLGAAAFAGVLSHLSFDTFAGSDGRFPMFTPFYNHQIIFQNIDWIYFEVTAVVIIGIVTLLVRRKEIQVQSTVTK
;
A
#
# COMPACT_ATOMS: atom_id res chain seq x y z
N MET A 1 22.50 -0.54 7.80
CA MET A 1 22.54 0.15 6.48
C MET A 1 22.49 -0.81 5.28
N LYS A 2 23.56 -1.54 4.89
CA LYS A 2 23.50 -2.43 3.70
C LYS A 2 22.38 -3.48 3.78
N LYS A 3 22.19 -4.11 4.95
CA LYS A 3 21.11 -5.09 5.19
C LYS A 3 19.71 -4.47 5.11
N ASP A 4 19.54 -3.25 5.61
CA ASP A 4 18.26 -2.53 5.58
C ASP A 4 17.90 -2.12 4.15
N VAL A 5 18.85 -1.58 3.40
CA VAL A 5 18.66 -1.24 1.98
C VAL A 5 18.27 -2.48 1.18
N VAL A 6 18.99 -3.59 1.36
CA VAL A 6 18.66 -4.86 0.68
C VAL A 6 17.25 -5.34 1.05
N PHE A 7 16.85 -5.22 2.31
CA PHE A 7 15.49 -5.58 2.72
C PHE A 7 14.43 -4.68 2.09
N ILE A 8 14.64 -3.36 2.11
CA ILE A 8 13.73 -2.39 1.48
C ILE A 8 13.59 -2.72 0.00
N VAL A 9 14.69 -2.85 -0.74
CA VAL A 9 14.67 -3.17 -2.17
C VAL A 9 13.91 -4.47 -2.45
N LYS A 10 14.19 -5.54 -1.70
CA LYS A 10 13.50 -6.82 -1.92
C LYS A 10 11.99 -6.73 -1.65
N THR A 11 11.59 -6.07 -0.56
CA THR A 11 10.17 -5.93 -0.20
C THR A 11 9.41 -5.06 -1.20
N VAL A 12 10.01 -3.95 -1.63
CA VAL A 12 9.51 -3.05 -2.68
C VAL A 12 9.34 -3.79 -4.01
N LEU A 13 10.33 -4.59 -4.43
CA LEU A 13 10.24 -5.37 -5.67
C LEU A 13 9.10 -6.41 -5.62
N VAL A 14 8.96 -7.13 -4.51
CA VAL A 14 7.88 -8.11 -4.35
C VAL A 14 6.51 -7.43 -4.33
N PHE A 15 6.37 -6.31 -3.62
CA PHE A 15 5.10 -5.57 -3.57
C PHE A 15 4.74 -4.97 -4.93
N CYS A 16 5.70 -4.40 -5.65
CA CYS A 16 5.51 -3.90 -7.02
C CYS A 16 5.05 -5.01 -7.97
N ALA A 17 5.75 -6.16 -7.96
CA ALA A 17 5.39 -7.31 -8.78
C ALA A 17 3.99 -7.83 -8.42
N LEU A 18 3.63 -7.83 -7.13
CA LEU A 18 2.31 -8.25 -6.69
C LEU A 18 1.21 -7.29 -7.12
N SER A 19 1.44 -5.98 -6.99
CA SER A 19 0.52 -4.93 -7.46
C SER A 19 0.28 -5.06 -8.95
N ALA A 20 1.36 -5.22 -9.74
CA ALA A 20 1.24 -5.37 -11.17
C ALA A 20 0.51 -6.68 -11.55
N ALA A 21 0.88 -7.80 -10.91
CA ALA A 21 0.22 -9.08 -11.15
C ALA A 21 -1.28 -9.03 -10.80
N PHE A 22 -1.65 -8.39 -9.68
CA PHE A 22 -3.04 -8.23 -9.28
C PHE A 22 -3.81 -7.35 -10.26
N SER A 23 -3.20 -6.29 -10.77
CA SER A 23 -3.78 -5.47 -11.84
C SER A 23 -4.01 -6.24 -13.15
N LEU A 24 -3.09 -7.15 -13.52
CA LEU A 24 -3.29 -8.03 -14.69
C LEU A 24 -4.47 -9.00 -14.52
N VAL A 25 -4.84 -9.38 -13.29
CA VAL A 25 -6.07 -10.17 -13.06
C VAL A 25 -7.31 -9.42 -13.55
N GLY A 26 -7.28 -8.09 -13.58
CA GLY A 26 -8.34 -7.25 -14.14
C GLY A 26 -8.65 -7.53 -15.61
N MET A 27 -7.72 -8.12 -16.36
CA MET A 27 -7.96 -8.56 -17.75
C MET A 27 -8.92 -9.75 -17.87
N LEU A 28 -9.09 -10.49 -16.77
CA LEU A 28 -9.94 -11.68 -16.69
C LEU A 28 -11.35 -11.38 -16.16
N LEU A 29 -11.56 -10.17 -15.63
CA LEU A 29 -12.80 -9.80 -14.96
C LEU A 29 -13.80 -9.14 -15.94
N PRO A 30 -15.12 -9.25 -15.67
CA PRO A 30 -16.13 -8.51 -16.43
C PRO A 30 -15.98 -7.00 -16.18
N GLU A 31 -16.56 -6.18 -17.05
CA GLU A 31 -16.51 -4.70 -16.99
C GLU A 31 -15.13 -4.07 -17.24
N LYS A 32 -14.16 -4.87 -17.71
CA LYS A 32 -12.88 -4.35 -18.20
C LYS A 32 -13.08 -3.41 -19.39
N GLY A 33 -12.26 -2.37 -19.45
CA GLY A 33 -12.18 -1.46 -20.58
C GLY A 33 -10.72 -1.12 -20.90
N PRO A 34 -10.48 -0.25 -21.88
CA PRO A 34 -9.12 0.18 -22.21
C PRO A 34 -8.43 0.76 -20.98
N LEU A 35 -7.32 0.16 -20.57
CA LEU A 35 -6.53 0.67 -19.46
C LEU A 35 -5.79 1.93 -19.95
N SER A 36 -6.30 3.10 -19.59
CA SER A 36 -5.68 4.38 -19.92
C SER A 36 -4.93 4.92 -18.72
N ASN A 37 -3.77 5.52 -18.96
CA ASN A 37 -3.22 6.45 -17.99
C ASN A 37 -4.17 7.66 -17.86
N PRO A 38 -4.55 8.07 -16.64
CA PRO A 38 -5.32 9.29 -16.46
C PRO A 38 -4.57 10.46 -17.09
N SER A 39 -5.33 11.44 -17.60
CA SER A 39 -4.81 12.69 -18.15
C SER A 39 -4.05 13.45 -17.06
N GLY A 40 -2.75 13.20 -16.95
CA GLY A 40 -1.90 13.65 -15.85
C GLY A 40 -0.63 12.80 -15.72
N GLY A 41 -0.72 11.50 -16.04
CA GLY A 41 0.40 10.55 -16.08
C GLY A 41 1.18 10.44 -14.77
N LEU A 42 2.22 9.60 -14.76
CA LEU A 42 3.14 9.44 -13.63
C LEU A 42 3.89 10.76 -13.35
N ASN A 43 3.31 11.67 -12.57
CA ASN A 43 3.86 13.00 -12.34
C ASN A 43 4.53 13.12 -10.97
N ILE A 44 5.44 14.09 -10.83
CA ILE A 44 6.24 14.25 -9.61
C ILE A 44 5.39 14.64 -8.39
N HIS A 45 4.25 15.30 -8.60
CA HIS A 45 3.35 15.68 -7.53
C HIS A 45 2.63 14.47 -6.95
N GLU A 46 2.13 13.57 -7.79
CA GLU A 46 1.51 12.30 -7.38
C GLU A 46 2.51 11.39 -6.70
N ILE A 47 3.66 11.14 -7.34
CA ILE A 47 4.72 10.32 -6.74
C ILE A 47 5.16 10.90 -5.39
N GLY A 48 5.43 12.21 -5.34
CA GLY A 48 5.86 12.89 -4.12
C GLY A 48 4.79 12.89 -3.02
N GLY A 49 3.53 13.08 -3.40
CA GLY A 49 2.38 13.07 -2.50
C GLY A 49 2.16 11.71 -1.85
N HIS A 50 2.13 10.64 -2.65
CA HIS A 50 2.02 9.27 -2.12
C HIS A 50 3.19 8.91 -1.19
N ILE A 51 4.43 9.27 -1.57
CA ILE A 51 5.60 9.06 -0.70
C ILE A 51 5.39 9.78 0.62
N LEU A 52 4.99 11.06 0.59
CA LEU A 52 4.82 11.87 1.79
C LEU A 52 3.72 11.33 2.70
N TRP A 53 2.55 10.97 2.16
CA TRP A 53 1.44 10.38 2.93
C TRP A 53 1.86 9.07 3.57
N GLY A 54 2.44 8.14 2.80
CA GLY A 54 2.92 6.88 3.36
C GLY A 54 4.06 7.06 4.37
N LEU A 55 4.90 8.08 4.23
CA LEU A 55 5.91 8.43 5.24
C LEU A 55 5.27 8.97 6.52
N VAL A 56 4.22 9.79 6.42
CA VAL A 56 3.48 10.34 7.57
C VAL A 56 2.83 9.21 8.36
N ALA A 57 2.07 8.33 7.71
CA ALA A 57 1.53 7.13 8.36
C ALA A 57 2.65 6.24 8.92
N GLY A 58 3.68 6.01 8.12
CA GLY A 58 4.84 5.19 8.43
C GLY A 58 5.69 5.68 9.62
N ALA A 59 5.67 6.98 9.91
CA ALA A 59 6.40 7.57 11.03
C ALA A 59 5.95 7.00 12.39
N ALA A 60 4.69 6.57 12.49
CA ALA A 60 4.16 5.91 13.68
C ALA A 60 4.86 4.57 14.01
N PHE A 61 5.61 3.97 13.08
CA PHE A 61 6.49 2.83 13.38
C PHE A 61 7.67 3.18 14.28
N LEU A 62 8.02 4.47 14.40
CA LEU A 62 9.24 4.94 15.06
C LEU A 62 10.49 4.25 14.48
N SER A 63 10.47 3.98 13.17
CA SER A 63 11.52 3.30 12.42
C SER A 63 11.62 3.86 11.01
N ALA A 64 12.75 4.49 10.68
CA ALA A 64 12.97 5.05 9.35
C ALA A 64 12.82 4.00 8.24
N ARG A 65 13.26 2.76 8.49
CA ARG A 65 13.11 1.65 7.54
C ARG A 65 11.64 1.37 7.20
N TYR A 66 10.77 1.28 8.20
CA TYR A 66 9.35 1.00 7.96
C TYR A 66 8.58 2.23 7.49
N ALA A 67 9.00 3.44 7.87
CA ALA A 67 8.46 4.65 7.28
C ALA A 67 8.72 4.71 5.77
N ILE A 68 9.97 4.50 5.35
CA ILE A 68 10.36 4.48 3.93
C ILE A 68 9.61 3.38 3.17
N ILE A 69 9.48 2.17 3.74
CA ILE A 69 8.74 1.08 3.10
C ILE A 69 7.27 1.46 2.89
N THR A 70 6.63 2.08 3.89
CA THR A 70 5.22 2.50 3.79
C THR A 70 5.02 3.56 2.71
N GLY A 71 5.91 4.56 2.65
CA GLY A 71 5.93 5.56 1.58
C GLY A 71 6.12 4.96 0.19
N LEU A 72 7.03 4.00 0.04
CA LEU A 72 7.25 3.33 -1.26
C LEU A 72 6.07 2.45 -1.66
N PHE A 73 5.46 1.72 -0.72
CA PHE A 73 4.27 0.92 -1.00
C PHE A 73 3.09 1.79 -1.44
N ALA A 74 2.92 2.98 -0.86
CA ALA A 74 1.88 3.92 -1.28
C ALA A 74 2.02 4.31 -2.76
N VAL A 75 3.24 4.46 -3.29
CA VAL A 75 3.45 4.73 -4.73
C VAL A 75 3.19 3.49 -5.58
N LEU A 76 3.61 2.31 -5.13
CA LEU A 76 3.61 1.10 -5.96
C LEU A 76 2.22 0.49 -6.20
N ILE A 77 1.19 1.01 -5.55
CA ILE A 77 -0.20 0.63 -5.82
C ILE A 77 -0.60 1.01 -7.25
N ASP A 78 -0.07 2.13 -7.76
CA ASP A 78 -0.24 2.67 -9.11
C ASP A 78 0.55 1.93 -10.21
N SER A 79 0.93 0.68 -9.95
CA SER A 79 1.63 -0.14 -10.95
C SER A 79 0.77 -0.43 -12.20
N ASP A 80 -0.55 -0.21 -12.14
CA ASP A 80 -1.43 -0.26 -13.30
C ASP A 80 -1.11 0.82 -14.34
N HIS A 81 -0.45 1.93 -13.99
CA HIS A 81 0.08 2.88 -14.99
C HIS A 81 1.18 2.26 -15.86
N LEU A 82 2.03 1.40 -15.29
CA LEU A 82 3.05 0.69 -16.07
C LEU A 82 2.40 -0.35 -16.98
N ILE A 83 1.31 -0.98 -16.52
CA ILE A 83 0.56 -1.96 -17.32
C ILE A 83 -0.19 -1.26 -18.46
N ALA A 84 -0.69 -0.05 -18.25
CA ALA A 84 -1.36 0.75 -19.28
C ALA A 84 -0.47 0.97 -20.52
N LEU A 85 0.86 0.97 -20.37
CA LEU A 85 1.80 1.03 -21.49
C LEU A 85 1.68 -0.16 -22.47
N LEU A 86 1.08 -1.27 -22.03
CA LEU A 86 0.84 -2.45 -22.85
C LEU A 86 -0.43 -2.35 -23.71
N HIS A 87 -1.23 -1.27 -23.55
CA HIS A 87 -2.46 -1.04 -24.30
C HIS A 87 -3.45 -2.22 -24.22
N VAL A 88 -3.62 -2.77 -23.02
CA VAL A 88 -4.51 -3.90 -22.73
C VAL A 88 -5.84 -3.43 -22.15
N ASP A 89 -6.89 -4.23 -22.34
CA ASP A 89 -8.16 -4.04 -21.64
C ASP A 89 -8.13 -4.71 -20.26
N ALA A 90 -8.31 -3.94 -19.20
CA ALA A 90 -8.33 -4.41 -17.83
C ALA A 90 -9.24 -3.53 -16.97
N LEU A 91 -9.72 -4.06 -15.84
CA LEU A 91 -10.30 -3.21 -14.80
C LEU A 91 -9.25 -2.21 -14.30
N THR A 92 -9.65 -0.95 -14.19
CA THR A 92 -8.80 0.13 -13.69
C THR A 92 -8.65 0.03 -12.17
N ARG A 93 -7.50 0.46 -11.65
CA ARG A 93 -7.27 0.62 -10.19
C ARG A 93 -7.47 -0.65 -9.37
N MET A 94 -7.25 -1.82 -9.95
CA MET A 94 -7.40 -3.13 -9.28
C MET A 94 -6.70 -3.18 -7.91
N SER A 95 -5.45 -2.70 -7.84
CA SER A 95 -4.65 -2.69 -6.61
C SER A 95 -5.13 -1.69 -5.55
N HIS A 96 -6.12 -0.85 -5.84
CA HIS A 96 -6.71 0.10 -4.91
C HIS A 96 -7.83 -0.53 -4.06
N SER A 97 -7.76 -1.84 -3.84
CA SER A 97 -8.79 -2.63 -3.17
C SER A 97 -8.31 -3.20 -1.83
N PHE A 98 -9.25 -3.45 -0.92
CA PHE A 98 -8.94 -4.12 0.34
C PHE A 98 -8.50 -5.57 0.13
N ALA A 99 -9.00 -6.23 -0.92
CA ALA A 99 -8.57 -7.58 -1.29
C ALA A 99 -7.08 -7.60 -1.65
N PHE A 100 -6.62 -6.63 -2.46
CA PHE A 100 -5.19 -6.48 -2.75
C PHE A 100 -4.39 -6.26 -1.46
N GLY A 101 -4.81 -5.33 -0.60
CA GLY A 101 -4.14 -5.07 0.67
C GLY A 101 -4.00 -6.34 1.53
N ALA A 102 -5.06 -7.15 1.64
CA ALA A 102 -5.03 -8.41 2.38
C ALA A 102 -4.08 -9.44 1.75
N ILE A 103 -4.08 -9.58 0.42
CA ILE A 103 -3.17 -10.47 -0.31
C ILE A 103 -1.72 -10.01 -0.11
N ALA A 104 -1.45 -8.71 -0.20
CA ALA A 104 -0.12 -8.14 0.00
C ALA A 104 0.43 -8.42 1.40
N VAL A 105 -0.40 -8.31 2.43
CA VAL A 105 -0.05 -8.71 3.80
C VAL A 105 0.35 -10.18 3.84
N VAL A 106 -0.48 -11.08 3.33
CA VAL A 106 -0.24 -12.54 3.38
C VAL A 106 1.04 -12.91 2.64
N VAL A 107 1.23 -12.40 1.43
CA VAL A 107 2.40 -12.69 0.58
C VAL A 107 3.68 -12.17 1.24
N LEU A 108 3.73 -10.90 1.63
CA LEU A 108 4.94 -10.31 2.21
C LEU A 108 5.33 -10.97 3.52
N MET A 109 4.36 -11.28 4.39
CA MET A 109 4.61 -11.98 5.65
C MET A 109 5.09 -13.43 5.43
N THR A 110 4.68 -14.06 4.34
CA THR A 110 5.13 -15.42 3.97
C THR A 110 6.54 -15.40 3.39
N VAL A 111 6.84 -14.46 2.50
CA VAL A 111 8.14 -14.38 1.79
C VAL A 111 9.27 -13.88 2.68
N PHE A 112 9.02 -12.85 3.49
CA PHE A 112 10.08 -12.18 4.28
C PHE A 112 10.12 -12.59 5.76
N GLY A 113 9.24 -13.50 6.16
CA GLY A 113 9.25 -14.12 7.48
C GLY A 113 8.08 -13.66 8.35
N ARG A 114 7.38 -14.65 8.92
CA ARG A 114 6.12 -14.50 9.66
C ARG A 114 6.19 -13.73 10.98
N LYS A 115 7.36 -13.24 11.39
CA LYS A 115 7.60 -12.71 12.75
C LYS A 115 7.61 -11.18 12.85
N ASP A 116 7.72 -10.46 11.73
CA ASP A 116 7.72 -9.00 11.75
C ASP A 116 6.41 -8.42 11.20
N TYR A 117 5.41 -8.30 12.07
CA TYR A 117 4.08 -7.79 11.75
C TYR A 117 4.11 -6.35 11.20
N ARG A 118 5.21 -5.61 11.38
CA ARG A 118 5.36 -4.26 10.83
C ARG A 118 5.32 -4.25 9.31
N LEU A 119 5.84 -5.30 8.65
CA LEU A 119 5.82 -5.38 7.19
C LEU A 119 4.39 -5.52 6.64
N GLY A 120 3.58 -6.40 7.26
CA GLY A 120 2.18 -6.53 6.90
C GLY A 120 1.40 -5.23 7.16
N ALA A 121 1.60 -4.63 8.33
CA ALA A 121 0.97 -3.34 8.64
C ALA A 121 1.37 -2.25 7.65
N ALA A 122 2.65 -2.16 7.26
CA ALA A 122 3.12 -1.21 6.26
C ALA A 122 2.47 -1.44 4.89
N ALA A 123 2.26 -2.70 4.48
CA ALA A 123 1.60 -3.04 3.22
C ALA A 123 0.15 -2.53 3.18
N PHE A 124 -0.64 -2.85 4.21
CA PHE A 124 -2.04 -2.43 4.26
C PHE A 124 -2.19 -0.92 4.50
N ALA A 125 -1.35 -0.34 5.37
CA ALA A 125 -1.33 1.10 5.61
C ALA A 125 -0.86 1.88 4.37
N GLY A 126 0.03 1.32 3.56
CA GLY A 126 0.41 1.88 2.26
C GLY A 126 -0.79 2.00 1.32
N VAL A 127 -1.66 0.99 1.28
CA VAL A 127 -2.94 1.05 0.55
C VAL A 127 -3.80 2.19 1.07
N LEU A 128 -4.03 2.26 2.37
CA LEU A 128 -4.85 3.33 2.95
C LEU A 128 -4.25 4.74 2.70
N SER A 129 -2.93 4.90 2.83
CA SER A 129 -2.24 6.19 2.64
C SER A 129 -2.30 6.63 1.17
N HIS A 130 -2.27 5.67 0.25
CA HIS A 130 -2.45 5.93 -1.17
C HIS A 130 -3.87 6.41 -1.48
N LEU A 131 -4.89 5.68 -1.03
CA LEU A 131 -6.31 6.06 -1.18
C LEU A 131 -6.60 7.43 -0.55
N SER A 132 -5.98 7.68 0.62
CA SER A 132 -6.03 8.95 1.32
C SER A 132 -5.52 10.09 0.45
N PHE A 133 -4.30 9.97 -0.11
CA PHE A 133 -3.74 11.01 -0.95
C PHE A 133 -4.60 11.30 -2.18
N ASP A 134 -5.10 10.27 -2.86
CA ASP A 134 -5.93 10.48 -4.05
C ASP A 134 -7.27 11.16 -3.76
N THR A 135 -7.86 10.82 -2.61
CA THR A 135 -9.07 11.49 -2.13
C THR A 135 -8.78 12.94 -1.76
N PHE A 136 -7.62 13.21 -1.15
CA PHE A 136 -7.17 14.55 -0.74
C PHE A 136 -6.81 15.45 -1.93
N ALA A 137 -6.04 14.93 -2.88
CA ALA A 137 -5.55 15.67 -4.04
C ALA A 137 -6.66 15.99 -5.05
N GLY A 138 -7.81 15.31 -4.93
CA GLY A 138 -8.91 15.42 -5.87
C GLY A 138 -8.58 14.78 -7.23
N SER A 139 -7.58 13.89 -7.28
CA SER A 139 -7.06 13.26 -8.50
C SER A 139 -8.05 12.27 -9.10
N ASP A 140 -8.75 11.47 -8.28
CA ASP A 140 -10.00 10.76 -8.57
C ASP A 140 -10.37 9.98 -7.31
N GLY A 141 -11.36 10.42 -6.52
CA GLY A 141 -11.77 9.77 -5.26
C GLY A 141 -12.57 8.47 -5.48
N ARG A 142 -12.28 7.71 -6.54
CA ARG A 142 -13.09 6.59 -7.02
C ARG A 142 -12.27 5.31 -7.01
N PHE A 143 -12.66 4.36 -6.18
CA PHE A 143 -11.88 3.14 -5.97
C PHE A 143 -12.75 1.88 -6.02
N PRO A 144 -12.27 0.81 -6.68
CA PRO A 144 -12.95 -0.49 -6.66
C PRO A 144 -12.60 -1.25 -5.36
N MET A 145 -13.07 -0.74 -4.21
CA MET A 145 -12.65 -1.18 -2.87
C MET A 145 -12.78 -2.69 -2.62
N PHE A 146 -13.73 -3.34 -3.30
CA PHE A 146 -14.12 -4.74 -3.10
C PHE A 146 -13.83 -5.64 -4.30
N THR A 147 -13.11 -5.14 -5.32
CA THR A 147 -12.55 -5.97 -6.39
C THR A 147 -11.68 -7.07 -5.78
N PRO A 148 -11.72 -8.32 -6.28
CA PRO A 148 -12.38 -8.77 -7.51
C PRO A 148 -13.81 -9.31 -7.29
N PHE A 149 -14.39 -9.12 -6.11
CA PHE A 149 -15.71 -9.66 -5.76
C PHE A 149 -16.84 -8.70 -6.15
N TYR A 150 -16.55 -7.40 -6.15
CA TYR A 150 -17.46 -6.34 -6.57
C TYR A 150 -16.67 -5.21 -7.24
N ASN A 151 -16.87 -5.04 -8.55
CA ASN A 151 -15.98 -4.24 -9.40
C ASN A 151 -16.39 -2.77 -9.53
N HIS A 152 -17.57 -2.39 -9.04
CA HIS A 152 -18.01 -1.01 -9.11
C HIS A 152 -17.20 -0.12 -8.17
N GLN A 153 -16.83 1.05 -8.67
CA GLN A 153 -16.07 2.03 -7.91
C GLN A 153 -16.96 2.78 -6.92
N ILE A 154 -16.46 2.94 -5.71
CA ILE A 154 -17.07 3.75 -4.65
C ILE A 154 -16.45 5.14 -4.73
N ILE A 155 -17.30 6.17 -4.68
CA ILE A 155 -16.89 7.57 -4.73
C ILE A 155 -16.76 8.10 -3.30
N PHE A 156 -15.62 8.69 -2.99
CA PHE A 156 -15.32 9.36 -1.73
C PHE A 156 -15.23 10.86 -1.97
N GLN A 157 -15.77 11.63 -1.03
CA GLN A 157 -15.64 13.08 -1.00
C GLN A 157 -14.26 13.47 -0.51
N ASN A 158 -13.79 14.66 -0.87
CA ASN A 158 -12.46 15.12 -0.49
C ASN A 158 -12.21 14.93 1.01
N ILE A 159 -13.14 15.35 1.88
CA ILE A 159 -12.99 15.25 3.34
C ILE A 159 -12.74 13.81 3.85
N ASP A 160 -13.13 12.78 3.09
CA ASP A 160 -13.00 11.38 3.49
C ASP A 160 -11.55 10.89 3.54
N TRP A 161 -10.60 11.64 2.94
CA TRP A 161 -9.16 11.34 2.99
C TRP A 161 -8.68 11.08 4.42
N ILE A 162 -9.21 11.85 5.38
CA ILE A 162 -8.80 11.79 6.78
C ILE A 162 -9.09 10.43 7.41
N TYR A 163 -10.18 9.78 7.01
CA TYR A 163 -10.55 8.47 7.55
C TYR A 163 -9.56 7.40 7.13
N PHE A 164 -9.08 7.46 5.89
CA PHE A 164 -8.05 6.54 5.40
C PHE A 164 -6.72 6.76 6.11
N GLU A 165 -6.25 8.01 6.20
CA GLU A 165 -4.95 8.33 6.82
C GLU A 165 -4.92 7.99 8.31
N VAL A 166 -5.94 8.41 9.05
CA VAL A 166 -6.04 8.13 10.48
C VAL A 166 -6.09 6.62 10.73
N THR A 167 -6.82 5.87 9.89
CA THR A 167 -6.87 4.40 10.00
C THR A 167 -5.48 3.79 9.75
N ALA A 168 -4.74 4.27 8.75
CA ALA A 168 -3.36 3.84 8.47
C ALA A 168 -2.46 4.05 9.69
N VAL A 169 -2.49 5.26 10.28
CA VAL A 169 -1.73 5.63 11.48
C VAL A 169 -2.11 4.74 12.67
N VAL A 170 -3.41 4.49 12.90
CA VAL A 170 -3.90 3.66 14.01
C VAL A 170 -3.41 2.21 13.88
N ILE A 171 -3.50 1.62 12.68
CA ILE A 171 -3.00 0.26 12.42
C ILE A 171 -1.50 0.15 12.75
N ILE A 172 -0.72 1.09 12.23
CA ILE A 172 0.73 1.16 12.47
C ILE A 172 1.04 1.36 13.96
N GLY A 173 0.31 2.26 14.63
CA GLY A 173 0.46 2.56 16.05
C GLY A 173 0.22 1.32 16.90
N ILE A 174 -0.86 0.58 16.65
CA ILE A 174 -1.18 -0.67 17.35
C ILE A 174 -0.04 -1.69 17.19
N VAL A 175 0.41 -1.93 15.95
CA VAL A 175 1.50 -2.89 15.70
C VAL A 175 2.80 -2.46 16.36
N THR A 176 3.10 -1.16 16.38
CA THR A 176 4.27 -0.60 17.07
C THR A 176 4.23 -0.85 18.57
N LEU A 177 3.06 -0.65 19.20
CA LEU A 177 2.85 -0.96 20.61
C LEU A 177 3.03 -2.45 20.90
N LEU A 178 2.49 -3.33 20.06
CA LEU A 178 2.61 -4.78 20.22
C LEU A 178 4.08 -5.26 20.11
N VAL A 179 4.82 -4.75 19.12
CA VAL A 179 6.23 -5.10 18.93
C VAL A 179 7.08 -4.63 20.09
N ARG A 180 6.93 -3.36 20.52
CA ARG A 180 7.68 -2.82 21.66
C ARG A 180 7.39 -3.57 22.96
N ARG A 181 6.12 -3.91 23.22
CA ARG A 181 5.74 -4.72 24.38
C ARG A 181 6.46 -6.07 24.40
N LYS A 182 6.52 -6.75 23.24
CA LYS A 182 7.21 -8.03 23.11
C LYS A 182 8.73 -7.91 23.32
N GLU A 183 9.35 -6.86 22.78
CA GLU A 183 10.78 -6.60 22.96
C GLU A 183 11.13 -6.37 24.45
N ILE A 184 10.33 -5.60 25.18
CA ILE A 184 10.51 -5.35 26.62
C ILE A 184 10.38 -6.65 27.43
N GLN A 185 9.38 -7.48 27.14
CA GLN A 185 9.17 -8.76 27.83
C GLN A 185 10.35 -9.72 27.65
N VAL A 186 10.86 -9.84 26.42
CA VAL A 186 12.02 -10.70 26.13
C VAL A 186 13.25 -10.22 26.89
N GLN A 187 13.53 -8.91 26.91
CA GLN A 187 14.66 -8.35 27.67
C GLN A 187 14.55 -8.67 29.17
N SER A 188 13.36 -8.49 29.76
CA SER A 188 13.14 -8.77 31.19
C SER A 188 13.30 -10.24 31.58
N THR A 189 13.17 -11.16 30.62
CA THR A 189 13.35 -12.60 30.84
C THR A 189 14.83 -13.00 30.76
N VAL A 190 15.62 -12.34 29.92
CA VAL A 190 17.05 -12.61 29.75
C VAL A 190 17.89 -12.07 30.93
N THR A 191 17.41 -11.02 31.59
CA THR A 191 18.10 -10.41 32.74
C THR A 191 17.77 -11.04 34.09
N LYS A 192 16.91 -12.07 34.13
CA LYS A 192 16.61 -12.87 35.32
C LYS A 192 17.34 -14.20 35.25
#